data_AF-A0A8X8KN36-F1
#
_entry.id   AF-A0A8X8KN36-F1
#
_cell.length_a   1.000
_cell.length_b   1.000
_cell.length_c   1.000
_cell.angle_alpha   90.00
_cell.angle_beta   90.00
_cell.angle_gamma   90.00
#
_symmetry.space_group_name_H-M   'P 1'
#
loop_
_entity.id
_entity.type
_entity.pdbx_description
1 polymer ?
#
loop_
_entity_poly.entity_id
_entity_poly.type
_entity_poly.pdbx_seq_one_letter_code
_entity_poly.pdbx_strand_id
1 'polypeptide(L)'
;MITLRLPLLGAILPQPQGQKSRPARNSRIFHDPARGPQLRLTSNSRPSGIAEPAAPLCRAIARGLPAMPSFSEEITFSATPIASRLTVNGALRPARNSVNTALIGMPRGTYTQDCQNPTNPAFIAMVETADMGPFRVTGLRPAVRALRRIMDDIQAEQPAIHRVLGSAGMLCCRLVRGSSTSISNHAWGIAVDLTIEGRLDGYNDGLVQRGLVEIYPIFNRHGFYWGAAFPREDSMHFEASDQLVQKWARDGEFGTPASVPPRALTIGDRGPAVLALQMALNRALAPVEIDEDGIFGKDTRAAVLAFQAQRGLTPDGQGSGVVLEALGLK
;
A
#
# COMPACT_ATOMS: atom_id res chain seq x y z
N MET A 1 -65.03 -11.38 34.68
CA MET A 1 -65.72 -12.57 34.14
C MET A 1 -65.83 -12.42 32.63
N ILE A 2 -65.20 -13.34 31.92
CA ILE A 2 -65.50 -13.93 30.60
C ILE A 2 -64.15 -14.23 29.94
N THR A 3 -63.80 -15.49 30.06
CA THR A 3 -62.61 -16.17 29.56
C THR A 3 -62.93 -16.65 28.15
N LEU A 4 -62.08 -16.36 27.16
CA LEU A 4 -62.11 -17.03 25.86
C LEU A 4 -60.70 -17.57 25.57
N ARG A 5 -60.65 -18.88 25.36
CA ARG A 5 -59.49 -19.75 25.22
C ARG A 5 -59.73 -20.57 23.95
N LEU A 6 -58.76 -20.68 23.03
CA LEU A 6 -58.55 -21.72 21.99
C LEU A 6 -57.57 -21.18 20.90
N PRO A 7 -56.85 -22.02 20.13
CA PRO A 7 -55.83 -23.00 20.54
C PRO A 7 -54.49 -22.86 19.77
N LEU A 8 -53.46 -23.58 20.25
CA LEU A 8 -52.20 -23.85 19.53
C LEU A 8 -52.44 -24.78 18.32
N LEU A 9 -51.80 -24.48 17.18
CA LEU A 9 -51.43 -25.48 16.17
C LEU A 9 -49.94 -25.33 15.84
N GLY A 10 -49.19 -26.42 16.04
CA GLY A 10 -47.77 -26.51 15.73
C GLY A 10 -47.53 -26.78 14.24
N ALA A 11 -46.48 -26.16 13.69
CA ALA A 11 -45.95 -26.46 12.38
C ALA A 11 -44.60 -27.19 12.53
N ILE A 12 -44.57 -28.41 12.01
CA ILE A 12 -43.42 -29.31 11.93
C ILE A 12 -42.56 -28.87 10.73
N LEU A 13 -41.27 -28.57 10.96
CA LEU A 13 -40.28 -28.37 9.90
C LEU A 13 -39.47 -29.66 9.69
N PRO A 14 -39.32 -30.17 8.45
CA PRO A 14 -38.43 -31.29 8.17
C PRO A 14 -36.98 -30.82 7.95
N GLN A 15 -36.06 -31.55 8.57
CA GLN A 15 -34.60 -31.50 8.36
C GLN A 15 -34.23 -32.25 7.06
N PRO A 16 -33.31 -31.75 6.21
CA PRO A 16 -32.65 -32.59 5.22
C PRO A 16 -31.34 -33.17 5.77
N GLN A 17 -31.26 -34.49 5.62
CA GLN A 17 -30.18 -35.36 6.06
C GLN A 17 -28.86 -35.06 5.35
N GLY A 18 -27.76 -35.16 6.10
CA GLY A 18 -26.42 -35.15 5.55
C GLY A 18 -26.07 -36.49 4.89
N GLN A 19 -25.35 -36.44 3.78
CA GLN A 19 -24.65 -37.60 3.24
C GLN A 19 -23.18 -37.24 2.96
N LYS A 20 -22.31 -37.94 3.69
CA LYS A 20 -20.86 -37.92 3.56
C LYS A 20 -20.45 -38.57 2.25
N SER A 21 -19.54 -37.95 1.49
CA SER A 21 -18.62 -38.70 0.63
C SER A 21 -17.31 -37.93 0.38
N ARG A 22 -16.22 -38.61 0.74
CA ARG A 22 -14.81 -38.43 0.33
C ARG A 22 -14.24 -39.85 0.36
N PRO A 23 -13.08 -40.15 -0.28
CA PRO A 23 -12.35 -39.41 -1.31
C PRO A 23 -11.96 -40.28 -2.52
N ALA A 24 -11.48 -39.67 -3.60
CA ALA A 24 -10.66 -40.39 -4.58
C ALA A 24 -9.44 -39.52 -4.96
N ARG A 25 -8.26 -40.00 -4.51
CA ARG A 25 -6.97 -39.73 -5.13
C ARG A 25 -6.96 -40.45 -6.49
N ASN A 26 -6.44 -39.83 -7.55
CA ASN A 26 -5.15 -40.23 -8.14
C ASN A 26 -4.74 -39.39 -9.37
N SER A 27 -3.51 -38.88 -9.29
CA SER A 27 -2.41 -38.99 -10.26
C SER A 27 -2.56 -38.63 -11.75
N ARG A 28 -1.46 -38.02 -12.24
CA ARG A 28 -0.88 -37.95 -13.61
C ARG A 28 -1.00 -36.56 -14.22
N ILE A 29 0.06 -35.74 -14.18
CA ILE A 29 1.26 -35.80 -15.04
C ILE A 29 0.86 -35.98 -16.50
N PHE A 30 0.88 -34.89 -17.26
CA PHE A 30 1.05 -34.92 -18.70
C PHE A 30 2.34 -34.17 -19.05
N HIS A 31 3.33 -34.96 -19.46
CA HIS A 31 4.48 -34.52 -20.21
C HIS A 31 4.06 -34.23 -21.67
N ASP A 32 4.67 -33.18 -22.21
CA ASP A 32 4.96 -32.95 -23.64
C ASP A 32 5.46 -34.23 -24.34
N PRO A 33 5.02 -34.50 -25.58
CA PRO A 33 6.00 -34.39 -26.66
C PRO A 33 5.40 -33.96 -28.01
N ALA A 34 6.09 -33.09 -28.75
CA ALA A 34 6.57 -33.44 -30.10
C ALA A 34 7.45 -32.35 -30.72
N ARG A 35 8.71 -32.73 -30.95
CA ARG A 35 9.65 -32.13 -31.90
C ARG A 35 9.31 -32.54 -33.33
N GLY A 36 9.64 -31.67 -34.27
CA GLY A 36 10.04 -32.03 -35.64
C GLY A 36 9.98 -30.85 -36.60
N PRO A 37 10.83 -30.75 -37.65
CA PRO A 37 12.21 -31.22 -37.76
C PRO A 37 13.20 -30.08 -38.08
N GLN A 38 14.47 -30.30 -37.74
CA GLN A 38 15.60 -29.49 -38.19
C GLN A 38 15.94 -29.80 -39.64
N LEU A 39 16.10 -28.78 -40.47
CA LEU A 39 16.79 -28.84 -41.76
C LEU A 39 18.18 -28.20 -41.60
N ARG A 40 19.23 -28.99 -41.83
CA ARG A 40 20.63 -28.56 -41.83
C ARG A 40 21.15 -28.46 -43.27
N LEU A 41 21.78 -27.30 -43.51
CA LEU A 41 22.97 -27.02 -44.32
C LEU A 41 22.95 -27.25 -45.83
N THR A 42 23.18 -26.17 -46.57
CA THR A 42 24.29 -26.10 -47.53
C THR A 42 24.95 -24.71 -47.50
N SER A 43 26.19 -24.70 -47.99
CA SER A 43 27.30 -23.78 -47.76
C SER A 43 27.42 -22.65 -48.80
N ASN A 44 28.37 -21.74 -48.50
CA ASN A 44 29.07 -20.81 -49.39
C ASN A 44 28.30 -19.62 -49.98
N SER A 45 28.62 -18.41 -49.50
CA SER A 45 29.39 -17.41 -50.28
C SER A 45 29.64 -16.15 -49.44
N ARG A 46 30.90 -15.70 -49.39
CA ARG A 46 31.29 -14.34 -48.96
C ARG A 46 30.92 -13.35 -50.06
N PRO A 47 30.68 -12.08 -49.70
CA PRO A 47 31.32 -11.01 -50.42
C PRO A 47 32.07 -10.05 -49.48
N SER A 48 33.10 -9.48 -50.08
CA SER A 48 34.13 -8.62 -49.54
C SER A 48 33.63 -7.19 -49.32
N GLY A 49 34.16 -6.55 -48.28
CA GLY A 49 34.56 -5.13 -48.34
C GLY A 49 33.53 -4.09 -47.96
N ILE A 50 33.52 -3.69 -46.68
CA ILE A 50 33.43 -2.28 -46.28
C ILE A 50 34.34 -2.12 -45.05
N ALA A 51 35.22 -1.14 -45.10
CA ALA A 51 36.23 -0.86 -44.09
C ALA A 51 35.64 -0.12 -42.87
N GLU A 52 35.95 -0.56 -41.65
CA GLU A 52 35.78 0.20 -40.42
C GLU A 52 37.09 0.94 -40.06
N PRO A 53 37.04 2.20 -39.59
CA PRO A 53 38.23 2.87 -39.09
C PRO A 53 38.55 2.43 -37.66
N ALA A 54 39.85 2.27 -37.40
CA ALA A 54 40.44 1.84 -36.13
C ALA A 54 40.15 2.81 -34.97
N ALA A 55 39.73 2.27 -33.83
CA ALA A 55 39.81 2.95 -32.53
C ALA A 55 41.17 2.65 -31.87
N PRO A 56 41.88 3.65 -31.31
CA PRO A 56 43.16 3.41 -30.69
C PRO A 56 43.03 2.88 -29.26
N LEU A 57 43.98 2.01 -28.94
CA LEU A 57 44.48 1.58 -27.64
C LEU A 57 44.12 2.51 -26.45
N CYS A 58 43.37 1.97 -25.48
CA CYS A 58 43.48 2.41 -24.09
C CYS A 58 43.66 1.18 -23.20
N ARG A 59 44.91 0.73 -23.11
CA ARG A 59 45.37 -0.20 -22.08
C ARG A 59 45.99 0.66 -20.97
N ALA A 60 45.20 1.01 -19.96
CA ALA A 60 45.69 1.68 -18.77
C ALA A 60 44.87 1.29 -17.53
N ILE A 61 45.56 0.57 -16.64
CA ILE A 61 45.40 0.58 -15.18
C ILE A 61 44.18 -0.16 -14.61
N ALA A 62 44.32 -1.50 -14.54
CA ALA A 62 43.82 -2.25 -13.40
C ALA A 62 44.73 -1.98 -12.19
N ARG A 63 44.53 -0.85 -11.50
CA ARG A 63 45.09 -0.61 -10.16
C ARG A 63 44.01 -0.01 -9.28
N GLY A 64 43.65 -0.77 -8.25
CA GLY A 64 43.03 -0.25 -7.03
C GLY A 64 41.69 0.45 -7.24
N LEU A 65 40.68 -0.29 -7.71
CA LEU A 65 39.34 0.00 -7.18
C LEU A 65 39.46 -0.23 -5.66
N PRO A 66 39.13 0.77 -4.81
CA PRO A 66 39.10 0.53 -3.38
C PRO A 66 38.19 -0.68 -3.13
N ALA A 67 38.61 -1.58 -2.25
CA ALA A 67 37.72 -2.61 -1.75
C ALA A 67 36.42 -1.90 -1.33
N MET A 68 35.28 -2.35 -1.88
CA MET A 68 33.97 -1.92 -1.44
C MET A 68 33.99 -1.93 0.10
N PRO A 69 33.58 -0.85 0.78
CA PRO A 69 33.64 -0.82 2.24
C PRO A 69 32.94 -2.08 2.74
N SER A 70 33.67 -2.85 3.56
CA SER A 70 33.08 -3.98 4.28
C SER A 70 31.85 -3.46 4.97
N PHE A 71 30.69 -4.03 4.64
CA PHE A 71 29.43 -3.72 5.29
C PHE A 71 29.66 -3.75 6.80
N SER A 72 29.43 -2.64 7.50
CA SER A 72 29.26 -2.74 8.93
C SER A 72 27.92 -3.44 9.16
N GLU A 73 27.95 -4.67 9.67
CA GLU A 73 26.77 -5.45 10.10
C GLU A 73 25.82 -4.65 11.01
N GLU A 74 26.28 -3.53 11.59
CA GLU A 74 25.49 -2.65 12.45
C GLU A 74 24.39 -1.84 11.75
N ILE A 75 24.47 -1.58 10.44
CA ILE A 75 23.50 -0.68 9.77
C ILE A 75 22.17 -1.37 9.43
N THR A 76 22.17 -2.66 9.10
CA THR A 76 20.97 -3.34 8.55
C THR A 76 20.08 -3.96 9.62
N PHE A 77 20.62 -4.37 10.77
CA PHE A 77 19.84 -5.00 11.85
C PHE A 77 19.49 -4.06 13.02
N SER A 78 20.16 -2.90 13.15
CA SER A 78 19.94 -2.03 14.30
C SER A 78 18.50 -1.55 14.33
N ALA A 79 17.77 -2.01 15.34
CA ALA A 79 16.40 -1.60 15.58
C ALA A 79 16.43 -0.31 16.42
N THR A 80 15.80 0.75 15.92
CA THR A 80 15.83 2.07 16.55
C THR A 80 14.42 2.55 16.87
N PRO A 81 14.19 3.22 18.00
CA PRO A 81 12.98 4.00 18.21
C PRO A 81 12.86 5.10 17.15
N ILE A 82 11.63 5.44 16.75
CA ILE A 82 11.36 6.61 15.89
C ILE A 82 10.86 7.75 16.78
N ALA A 83 11.66 8.81 16.86
CA ALA A 83 11.42 9.94 17.79
C ALA A 83 10.13 10.75 17.51
N SER A 84 9.44 10.54 16.38
CA SER A 84 8.12 11.12 16.12
C SER A 84 7.37 10.37 15.02
N ARG A 85 6.87 9.17 15.33
CA ARG A 85 6.14 8.31 14.36
C ARG A 85 4.97 9.02 13.65
N LEU A 86 4.36 10.02 14.30
CA LEU A 86 3.20 10.74 13.76
C LEU A 86 3.57 11.78 12.70
N THR A 87 4.83 12.22 12.64
CA THR A 87 5.27 13.29 11.73
C THR A 87 6.11 12.78 10.57
N VAL A 88 6.56 11.51 10.60
CA VAL A 88 7.44 10.94 9.57
C VAL A 88 6.90 11.08 8.15
N ASN A 89 5.57 11.07 7.98
CA ASN A 89 4.92 11.17 6.67
C ASN A 89 4.61 12.61 6.21
N GLY A 90 4.95 13.62 7.01
CA GLY A 90 4.61 15.01 6.72
C GLY A 90 3.12 15.19 6.42
N ALA A 91 2.79 15.72 5.24
CA ALA A 91 1.41 15.96 4.81
C ALA A 91 0.72 14.73 4.18
N LEU A 92 1.43 13.63 3.94
CA LEU A 92 0.86 12.44 3.32
C LEU A 92 -0.15 11.78 4.26
N ARG A 93 -1.25 11.28 3.69
CA ARG A 93 -2.28 10.56 4.42
C ARG A 93 -2.38 9.13 3.91
N PRO A 94 -2.69 8.14 4.76
CA PRO A 94 -2.85 6.77 4.32
C PRO A 94 -4.05 6.62 3.39
N ALA A 95 -3.94 5.71 2.43
CA ALA A 95 -5.01 5.44 1.48
C ALA A 95 -6.20 4.77 2.19
N ARG A 96 -7.42 5.17 1.80
CA ARG A 96 -8.65 4.66 2.42
C ARG A 96 -9.37 3.70 1.49
N ASN A 97 -9.95 2.64 2.07
CA ASN A 97 -10.76 1.68 1.32
C ASN A 97 -11.89 2.35 0.53
N SER A 98 -12.55 3.39 1.08
CA SER A 98 -13.64 4.10 0.38
C SER A 98 -13.14 4.86 -0.85
N VAL A 99 -11.99 5.54 -0.75
CA VAL A 99 -11.38 6.25 -1.88
C VAL A 99 -10.89 5.25 -2.92
N ASN A 100 -10.20 4.20 -2.50
CA ASN A 100 -9.71 3.17 -3.42
C ASN A 100 -10.87 2.48 -4.15
N THR A 101 -11.95 2.13 -3.43
CA THR A 101 -13.15 1.53 -4.04
C THR A 101 -13.79 2.48 -5.05
N ALA A 102 -13.89 3.78 -4.73
CA ALA A 102 -14.52 4.75 -5.61
C ALA A 102 -13.68 5.07 -6.87
N LEU A 103 -12.36 5.11 -6.75
CA LEU A 103 -11.47 5.55 -7.84
C LEU A 103 -10.88 4.41 -8.66
N ILE A 104 -10.48 3.33 -8.00
CA ILE A 104 -9.81 2.17 -8.64
C ILE A 104 -10.85 1.07 -8.93
N GLY A 105 -11.92 1.00 -8.14
CA GLY A 105 -12.86 -0.12 -8.14
C GLY A 105 -12.46 -1.23 -7.17
N MET A 106 -13.32 -2.24 -7.03
CA MET A 106 -13.07 -3.40 -6.17
C MET A 106 -12.19 -4.46 -6.87
N PRO A 107 -11.06 -4.89 -6.30
CA PRO A 107 -10.25 -5.99 -6.82
C PRO A 107 -11.02 -7.32 -6.89
N ARG A 108 -11.97 -7.50 -5.96
CA ARG A 108 -12.83 -8.69 -5.85
C ARG A 108 -14.05 -8.42 -4.95
N GLY A 109 -15.05 -9.30 -5.01
CA GLY A 109 -16.33 -9.15 -4.31
C GLY A 109 -16.36 -9.70 -2.88
N THR A 110 -15.43 -10.57 -2.48
CA THR A 110 -15.37 -11.16 -1.13
C THR A 110 -13.93 -11.21 -0.65
N TYR A 111 -13.73 -11.21 0.68
CA TYR A 111 -12.41 -11.20 1.31
C TYR A 111 -12.38 -12.12 2.53
N THR A 112 -11.25 -12.80 2.74
CA THR A 112 -10.88 -13.44 4.02
C THR A 112 -9.61 -12.79 4.57
N GLN A 113 -9.08 -13.26 5.70
CA GLN A 113 -7.78 -12.78 6.20
C GLN A 113 -6.58 -13.41 5.45
N ASP A 114 -6.83 -14.40 4.60
CA ASP A 114 -5.80 -15.05 3.80
C ASP A 114 -5.54 -14.27 2.52
N CYS A 115 -4.31 -14.36 2.04
CA CYS A 115 -3.95 -13.74 0.77
C CYS A 115 -4.68 -14.42 -0.39
N GLN A 116 -5.35 -13.63 -1.23
CA GLN A 116 -6.12 -14.12 -2.37
C GLN A 116 -5.84 -13.28 -3.61
N ASN A 117 -6.03 -13.87 -4.79
CA ASN A 117 -5.93 -13.17 -6.06
C ASN A 117 -7.16 -12.28 -6.32
N PRO A 118 -7.01 -11.19 -7.10
CA PRO A 118 -8.15 -10.43 -7.59
C PRO A 118 -9.02 -11.29 -8.51
N THR A 119 -10.30 -10.95 -8.61
CA THR A 119 -11.27 -11.64 -9.47
C THR A 119 -12.02 -10.67 -10.39
N ASN A 120 -11.90 -9.36 -10.19
CA ASN A 120 -12.53 -8.36 -11.04
C ASN A 120 -11.70 -8.15 -12.33
N PRO A 121 -12.23 -8.45 -13.53
CA PRO A 121 -11.49 -8.31 -14.79
C PRO A 121 -11.02 -6.87 -15.06
N ALA A 122 -11.82 -5.86 -14.72
CA ALA A 122 -11.46 -4.46 -14.93
C ALA A 122 -10.25 -4.07 -14.07
N PHE A 123 -10.20 -4.54 -12.82
CA PHE A 123 -9.03 -4.35 -11.95
C PHE A 123 -7.82 -5.12 -12.46
N ILE A 124 -8.00 -6.40 -12.83
CA ILE A 124 -6.92 -7.26 -13.34
C ILE A 124 -6.24 -6.66 -14.57
N ALA A 125 -7.00 -6.00 -15.46
CA ALA A 125 -6.46 -5.34 -16.64
C ALA A 125 -5.47 -4.20 -16.32
N MET A 126 -5.52 -3.64 -15.10
CA MET A 126 -4.63 -2.59 -14.62
C MET A 126 -3.45 -3.11 -13.79
N VAL A 127 -3.39 -4.42 -13.53
CA VAL A 127 -2.32 -5.05 -12.75
C VAL A 127 -1.17 -5.47 -13.67
N GLU A 128 0.06 -5.33 -13.19
CA GLU A 128 1.25 -5.82 -13.88
C GLU A 128 2.25 -6.45 -12.92
N THR A 129 3.13 -7.30 -13.47
CA THR A 129 4.29 -7.83 -12.76
C THR A 129 5.55 -7.19 -13.31
N ALA A 130 6.43 -6.73 -12.44
CA ALA A 130 7.65 -6.06 -12.81
C ALA A 130 8.84 -6.49 -11.93
N ASP A 131 10.02 -6.45 -12.52
CA ASP A 131 11.29 -6.54 -11.79
C ASP A 131 11.65 -5.16 -11.24
N MET A 132 12.02 -5.11 -9.96
CA MET A 132 12.48 -3.92 -9.24
C MET A 132 14.01 -3.91 -9.07
N GLY A 133 14.70 -4.95 -9.56
CA GLY A 133 16.13 -5.18 -9.34
C GLY A 133 16.35 -6.30 -8.32
N PRO A 134 16.24 -6.02 -7.00
CA PRO A 134 16.52 -7.02 -5.98
C PRO A 134 15.33 -7.96 -5.71
N PHE A 135 14.13 -7.64 -6.20
CA PHE A 135 12.93 -8.47 -6.10
C PHE A 135 11.93 -8.17 -7.21
N ARG A 136 10.92 -9.03 -7.36
CA ARG A 136 9.78 -8.82 -8.27
C ARG A 136 8.52 -8.48 -7.50
N VAL A 137 7.66 -7.67 -8.09
CA VAL A 137 6.34 -7.33 -7.54
C VAL A 137 5.24 -7.54 -8.58
N THR A 138 4.04 -7.79 -8.10
CA THR A 138 2.80 -7.72 -8.87
C THR A 138 1.89 -6.71 -8.19
N GLY A 139 1.38 -5.72 -8.92
CA GLY A 139 0.58 -4.64 -8.35
C GLY A 139 -0.10 -3.77 -9.40
N LEU A 140 -0.77 -2.71 -8.95
CA LEU A 140 -1.44 -1.76 -9.83
C LEU A 140 -0.39 -0.99 -10.63
N ARG A 141 -0.54 -0.92 -11.96
CA ARG A 141 0.44 -0.35 -12.89
C ARG A 141 1.04 1.01 -12.47
N PRO A 142 0.26 2.05 -12.11
CA PRO A 142 0.82 3.30 -11.59
C PRO A 142 1.65 3.13 -10.30
N ALA A 143 1.26 2.24 -9.39
CA ALA A 143 2.01 1.96 -8.17
C ALA A 143 3.32 1.20 -8.46
N VAL A 144 3.29 0.23 -9.37
CA VAL A 144 4.49 -0.50 -9.83
C VAL A 144 5.50 0.44 -10.48
N ARG A 145 5.03 1.34 -11.35
CA ARG A 145 5.87 2.37 -12.00
C ARG A 145 6.44 3.37 -11.01
N ALA A 146 5.68 3.78 -9.99
CA ALA A 146 6.19 4.63 -8.92
C ALA A 146 7.24 3.91 -8.07
N LEU A 147 7.00 2.64 -7.71
CA LEU A 147 7.96 1.82 -6.97
C LEU A 147 9.27 1.65 -7.75
N ARG A 148 9.23 1.48 -9.07
CA ARG A 148 10.46 1.43 -9.87
C ARG A 148 11.32 2.69 -9.70
N ARG A 149 10.71 3.88 -9.76
CA ARG A 149 11.43 5.14 -9.54
C ARG A 149 11.98 5.27 -8.12
N ILE A 150 11.23 4.81 -7.13
CA ILE A 150 11.70 4.74 -5.74
C ILE A 150 12.93 3.83 -5.65
N MET A 151 12.91 2.68 -6.30
CA MET A 151 14.03 1.74 -6.29
C MET A 151 15.25 2.29 -7.03
N ASP A 152 15.06 3.00 -8.14
CA ASP A 152 16.12 3.72 -8.85
C ASP A 152 16.78 4.76 -7.92
N ASP A 153 15.99 5.55 -7.19
CA ASP A 153 16.49 6.52 -6.22
C ASP A 153 17.20 5.85 -5.03
N ILE A 154 16.66 4.75 -4.49
CA ILE A 154 17.31 3.98 -3.41
C ILE A 154 18.63 3.38 -3.91
N GLN A 155 18.71 2.92 -5.16
CA GLN A 155 19.95 2.44 -5.73
C GLN A 155 21.00 3.56 -5.82
N ALA A 156 20.59 4.77 -6.18
CA ALA A 156 21.47 5.92 -6.30
C ALA A 156 21.93 6.48 -4.95
N GLU A 157 21.02 6.62 -3.99
CA GLU A 157 21.26 7.28 -2.70
C GLU A 157 21.70 6.31 -1.60
N GLN A 158 21.20 5.08 -1.62
CA GLN A 158 21.41 4.05 -0.60
C GLN A 158 21.76 2.67 -1.21
N PRO A 159 22.83 2.57 -2.04
CA PRO A 159 23.14 1.36 -2.80
C PRO A 159 23.40 0.12 -1.92
N ALA A 160 23.84 0.30 -0.68
CA ALA A 160 24.04 -0.79 0.26
C ALA A 160 22.71 -1.42 0.69
N ILE A 161 21.72 -0.58 1.04
CA ILE A 161 20.37 -1.03 1.39
C ILE A 161 19.69 -1.64 0.17
N HIS A 162 19.79 -0.99 -1.00
CA HIS A 162 19.19 -1.49 -2.25
C HIS A 162 19.53 -2.97 -2.52
N ARG A 163 20.80 -3.37 -2.34
CA ARG A 163 21.26 -4.74 -2.61
C ARG A 163 20.64 -5.81 -1.71
N VAL A 164 20.20 -5.43 -0.51
CA VAL A 164 19.66 -6.36 0.48
C VAL A 164 18.15 -6.25 0.65
N LEU A 165 17.50 -5.34 -0.08
CA LEU A 165 16.06 -5.22 -0.07
C LEU A 165 15.40 -6.45 -0.69
N GLY A 166 14.32 -6.90 -0.07
CA GLY A 166 13.36 -7.85 -0.63
C GLY A 166 11.94 -7.34 -0.42
N SER A 167 10.96 -8.20 -0.73
CA SER A 167 9.56 -7.90 -0.45
C SER A 167 8.83 -9.13 0.08
N ALA A 168 7.89 -8.90 1.00
CA ALA A 168 6.90 -9.89 1.45
C ALA A 168 5.57 -9.80 0.70
N GLY A 169 5.52 -9.01 -0.39
CA GLY A 169 4.39 -8.94 -1.30
C GLY A 169 3.87 -7.53 -1.53
N MET A 170 3.20 -7.35 -2.68
CA MET A 170 2.55 -6.11 -3.08
C MET A 170 1.04 -6.32 -3.26
N LEU A 171 0.61 -7.06 -4.28
CA LEU A 171 -0.80 -7.43 -4.47
C LEU A 171 -1.19 -8.64 -3.59
N CYS A 172 -2.12 -8.41 -2.67
CA CYS A 172 -2.67 -9.44 -1.79
C CYS A 172 -4.09 -9.07 -1.34
N CYS A 173 -5.12 -9.70 -1.93
CA CYS A 173 -6.51 -9.30 -1.71
C CYS A 173 -7.11 -9.95 -0.45
N ARG A 174 -6.88 -9.32 0.70
CA ARG A 174 -7.34 -9.81 2.02
C ARG A 174 -7.91 -8.70 2.91
N LEU A 175 -8.60 -9.10 3.96
CA LEU A 175 -8.88 -8.26 5.12
C LEU A 175 -7.59 -8.01 5.90
N VAL A 176 -7.51 -6.85 6.57
CA VAL A 176 -6.47 -6.58 7.56
C VAL A 176 -6.55 -7.65 8.66
N ARG A 177 -5.40 -8.14 9.13
CA ARG A 177 -5.33 -9.18 10.17
C ARG A 177 -6.13 -8.75 11.41
N GLY A 178 -7.02 -9.61 11.89
CA GLY A 178 -7.90 -9.32 13.02
C GLY A 178 -9.09 -8.40 12.71
N SER A 179 -9.25 -7.93 11.47
CA SER A 179 -10.44 -7.20 11.02
C SER A 179 -11.44 -8.13 10.33
N SER A 180 -12.73 -7.82 10.46
CA SER A 180 -13.83 -8.44 9.73
C SER A 180 -14.40 -7.56 8.61
N THR A 181 -13.96 -6.30 8.53
CA THR A 181 -14.55 -5.30 7.61
C THR A 181 -13.52 -4.46 6.87
N SER A 182 -12.30 -4.31 7.40
CA SER A 182 -11.25 -3.48 6.80
C SER A 182 -10.46 -4.29 5.78
N ILE A 183 -10.43 -3.82 4.53
CA ILE A 183 -9.66 -4.43 3.45
C ILE A 183 -8.23 -3.88 3.52
N SER A 184 -7.22 -4.75 3.42
CA SER A 184 -5.83 -4.32 3.36
C SER A 184 -5.57 -3.52 2.09
N ASN A 185 -4.76 -2.46 2.15
CA ASN A 185 -4.39 -1.69 0.95
C ASN A 185 -3.55 -2.50 -0.05
N HIS A 186 -2.95 -3.63 0.38
CA HIS A 186 -2.39 -4.63 -0.54
C HIS A 186 -3.42 -5.19 -1.52
N ALA A 187 -4.72 -5.18 -1.19
CA ALA A 187 -5.75 -5.69 -2.08
C ALA A 187 -5.83 -4.93 -3.41
N TRP A 188 -5.53 -3.64 -3.39
CA TRP A 188 -5.46 -2.83 -4.60
C TRP A 188 -4.09 -2.86 -5.26
N GLY A 189 -3.10 -3.60 -4.73
CA GLY A 189 -1.75 -3.62 -5.27
C GLY A 189 -1.07 -2.25 -5.23
N ILE A 190 -1.41 -1.42 -4.25
CA ILE A 190 -0.84 -0.08 -4.02
C ILE A 190 0.08 -0.03 -2.79
N ALA A 191 0.17 -1.13 -2.05
CA ALA A 191 1.02 -1.28 -0.88
C ALA A 191 2.07 -2.36 -1.12
N VAL A 192 3.22 -2.25 -0.47
CA VAL A 192 4.32 -3.19 -0.53
C VAL A 192 4.91 -3.37 0.87
N ASP A 193 5.13 -4.62 1.25
CA ASP A 193 5.88 -4.97 2.45
C ASP A 193 7.32 -5.23 2.04
N LEU A 194 8.28 -4.57 2.68
CA LEU A 194 9.71 -4.71 2.40
C LEU A 194 10.40 -5.58 3.44
N THR A 195 11.39 -6.35 2.98
CA THR A 195 12.34 -7.03 3.84
C THR A 195 13.73 -6.43 3.68
N ILE A 196 14.55 -6.50 4.72
CA ILE A 196 15.98 -6.22 4.66
C ILE A 196 16.71 -7.51 5.00
N GLU A 197 17.61 -7.95 4.11
CA GLU A 197 18.31 -9.23 4.21
C GLU A 197 17.35 -10.42 4.39
N GLY A 198 16.18 -10.35 3.73
CA GLY A 198 15.15 -11.36 3.79
C GLY A 198 14.33 -11.40 5.09
N ARG A 199 14.52 -10.43 6.00
CA ARG A 199 13.78 -10.34 7.28
C ARG A 199 12.79 -9.18 7.25
N LEU A 200 11.57 -9.45 7.71
CA LEU A 200 10.59 -8.40 8.00
C LEU A 200 10.93 -7.72 9.33
N ASP A 201 10.50 -6.47 9.43
CA ASP A 201 10.49 -5.73 10.67
C ASP A 201 9.47 -6.30 11.67
N GLY A 202 9.68 -6.06 12.96
CA GLY A 202 8.84 -6.59 14.02
C GLY A 202 7.48 -5.88 14.06
N TYR A 203 6.39 -6.64 13.97
CA TYR A 203 5.06 -6.03 14.01
C TYR A 203 4.74 -5.50 15.42
N ASN A 204 4.53 -4.19 15.53
CA ASN A 204 4.05 -3.52 16.74
C ASN A 204 4.93 -3.77 17.99
N ASP A 205 6.25 -3.75 17.82
CA ASP A 205 7.21 -3.88 18.91
C ASP A 205 7.85 -2.54 19.33
N GLY A 206 7.56 -1.45 18.60
CA GLY A 206 8.04 -0.10 18.90
C GLY A 206 9.45 0.17 18.37
N LEU A 207 10.03 -0.75 17.61
CA LEU A 207 11.37 -0.68 17.06
C LEU A 207 11.31 -0.83 15.56
N VAL A 208 12.22 -0.16 14.86
CA VAL A 208 12.24 -0.20 13.40
C VAL A 208 13.62 -0.52 12.89
N GLN A 209 13.72 -1.44 11.93
CA GLN A 209 14.94 -1.71 11.18
C GLN A 209 15.51 -0.41 10.60
N ARG A 210 16.75 -0.08 10.95
CA ARG A 210 17.42 1.15 10.54
C ARG A 210 17.41 1.40 9.03
N GLY A 211 17.54 0.36 8.19
CA GLY A 211 17.46 0.56 6.75
C GLY A 211 16.10 1.08 6.27
N LEU A 212 15.00 0.77 6.97
CA LEU A 212 13.68 1.35 6.67
C LEU A 212 13.62 2.84 7.05
N VAL A 213 14.28 3.22 8.16
CA VAL A 213 14.46 4.63 8.57
C VAL A 213 15.25 5.41 7.52
N GLU A 214 16.23 4.80 6.87
CA GLU A 214 17.07 5.49 5.88
C GLU A 214 16.37 5.66 4.52
N ILE A 215 15.43 4.78 4.15
CA ILE A 215 14.74 4.84 2.84
C ILE A 215 13.35 5.47 2.87
N TYR A 216 12.67 5.56 4.02
CA TYR A 216 11.32 6.16 4.05
C TYR A 216 11.24 7.59 3.48
N PRO A 217 12.26 8.48 3.63
CA PRO A 217 12.18 9.81 3.05
C PRO A 217 12.10 9.77 1.51
N ILE A 218 12.75 8.78 0.89
CA ILE A 218 12.69 8.53 -0.55
C ILE A 218 11.27 8.11 -0.94
N PHE A 219 10.67 7.16 -0.22
CA PHE A 219 9.26 6.77 -0.43
C PHE A 219 8.31 7.97 -0.32
N ASN A 220 8.46 8.79 0.73
CA ASN A 220 7.64 9.97 0.95
C ASN A 220 7.76 11.00 -0.18
N ARG A 221 8.96 11.22 -0.73
CA ARG A 221 9.17 12.12 -1.89
C ARG A 221 8.40 11.66 -3.12
N HIS A 222 8.19 10.36 -3.28
CA HIS A 222 7.35 9.77 -4.34
C HIS A 222 5.87 9.63 -3.96
N GLY A 223 5.46 10.12 -2.79
CA GLY A 223 4.07 10.13 -2.33
C GLY A 223 3.60 8.83 -1.68
N PHE A 224 4.52 7.94 -1.28
CA PHE A 224 4.20 6.76 -0.49
C PHE A 224 4.19 7.11 1.00
N TYR A 225 3.14 6.68 1.69
CA TYR A 225 2.98 6.73 3.14
C TYR A 225 3.63 5.51 3.79
N TRP A 226 4.36 5.75 4.88
CA TRP A 226 5.05 4.73 5.64
C TRP A 226 4.23 4.23 6.84
N GLY A 227 4.06 2.91 6.94
CA GLY A 227 3.25 2.20 7.93
C GLY A 227 3.76 2.30 9.38
N ALA A 228 5.00 2.75 9.60
CA ALA A 228 5.48 3.08 10.94
C ALA A 228 4.57 4.09 11.67
N ALA A 229 3.87 4.95 10.93
CA ALA A 229 2.94 5.94 11.49
C ALA A 229 1.53 5.38 11.82
N PHE A 230 1.26 4.09 11.57
CA PHE A 230 -0.01 3.46 11.93
C PHE A 230 -0.15 3.28 13.44
N PRO A 231 -1.38 3.20 13.98
CA PRO A 231 -1.59 3.05 15.42
C PRO A 231 -1.03 1.73 15.95
N ARG A 232 -1.12 0.66 15.15
CA ARG A 232 -0.28 -0.52 15.32
C ARG A 232 0.87 -0.36 14.35
N GLU A 233 2.08 -0.31 14.88
CA GLU A 233 3.26 -0.14 14.05
C GLU A 233 3.37 -1.25 13.01
N ASP A 234 3.66 -0.85 11.77
CA ASP A 234 3.83 -1.77 10.64
C ASP A 234 4.93 -1.22 9.74
N SER A 235 6.17 -1.16 10.24
CA SER A 235 7.23 -0.39 9.58
C SER A 235 7.75 -1.05 8.30
N MET A 236 7.51 -2.35 8.11
CA MET A 236 7.73 -3.02 6.83
C MET A 236 6.79 -2.54 5.71
N HIS A 237 5.64 -1.95 6.05
CA HIS A 237 4.57 -1.58 5.12
C HIS A 237 4.76 -0.17 4.54
N PHE A 238 4.71 -0.05 3.22
CA PHE A 238 4.61 1.22 2.50
C PHE A 238 3.42 1.19 1.57
N GLU A 239 2.66 2.28 1.47
CA GLU A 239 1.52 2.36 0.56
C GLU A 239 1.47 3.69 -0.19
N ALA A 240 0.91 3.68 -1.39
CA ALA A 240 0.54 4.92 -2.06
C ALA A 240 -0.37 5.73 -1.13
N SER A 241 -0.05 7.01 -0.90
CA SER A 241 -0.90 7.89 -0.11
C SER A 241 -2.26 8.12 -0.79
N ASP A 242 -3.25 8.55 0.00
CA ASP A 242 -4.53 9.03 -0.51
C ASP A 242 -4.34 10.11 -1.60
N GLN A 243 -3.39 11.03 -1.39
CA GLN A 243 -3.05 12.06 -2.37
C GLN A 243 -2.53 11.48 -3.69
N LEU A 244 -1.67 10.46 -3.61
CA LEU A 244 -1.08 9.83 -4.79
C LEU A 244 -2.13 9.03 -5.58
N VAL A 245 -3.01 8.29 -4.89
CA VAL A 245 -4.14 7.58 -5.54
C VAL A 245 -5.07 8.55 -6.25
N GLN A 246 -5.44 9.67 -5.60
CA GLN A 246 -6.26 10.70 -6.23
C GLN A 246 -5.55 11.37 -7.41
N LYS A 247 -4.22 11.54 -7.33
CA LYS A 247 -3.43 12.07 -8.45
C LYS A 247 -3.53 11.13 -9.66
N TRP A 248 -3.31 9.83 -9.47
CA TRP A 248 -3.44 8.83 -10.54
C TRP A 248 -4.84 8.84 -11.16
N ALA A 249 -5.89 8.97 -10.34
CA ALA A 249 -7.26 9.08 -10.85
C ALA A 249 -7.48 10.33 -11.71
N ARG A 250 -6.95 11.49 -11.30
CA ARG A 250 -6.99 12.74 -12.09
C ARG A 250 -6.20 12.63 -13.40
N ASP A 251 -5.11 11.89 -13.37
CA ASP A 251 -4.25 11.65 -14.54
C ASP A 251 -4.84 10.58 -15.50
N GLY A 252 -5.98 9.97 -15.17
CA GLY A 252 -6.66 8.98 -16.02
C GLY A 252 -6.09 7.56 -15.93
N GLU A 253 -5.28 7.24 -14.91
CA GLU A 253 -4.66 5.92 -14.75
C GLU A 253 -5.66 4.78 -14.50
N PHE A 254 -6.91 5.12 -14.10
CA PHE A 254 -7.99 4.17 -13.82
C PHE A 254 -9.12 4.22 -14.85
N GLY A 255 -8.89 4.83 -16.02
CA GLY A 255 -9.90 5.07 -17.05
C GLY A 255 -10.25 6.54 -17.18
N THR A 256 -11.53 6.89 -17.20
CA THR A 256 -11.95 8.29 -17.35
C THR A 256 -11.45 9.13 -16.17
N PRO A 257 -10.77 10.27 -16.40
CA PRO A 257 -10.35 11.17 -15.34
C PRO A 257 -11.50 11.54 -14.41
N ALA A 258 -11.36 11.25 -13.12
CA ALA A 258 -12.36 11.55 -12.12
C ALA A 258 -12.00 12.85 -11.38
N SER A 259 -12.93 13.81 -11.35
CA SER A 259 -12.83 14.93 -10.40
C SER A 259 -13.14 14.40 -9.01
N VAL A 260 -12.11 14.34 -8.16
CA VAL A 260 -12.25 13.90 -6.77
C VAL A 260 -12.37 15.13 -5.89
N PRO A 261 -13.49 15.33 -5.18
CA PRO A 261 -13.61 16.45 -4.26
C PRO A 261 -12.54 16.35 -3.17
N PRO A 262 -11.98 17.49 -2.71
CA PRO A 262 -10.99 17.49 -1.64
C PRO A 262 -11.50 16.71 -0.43
N ARG A 263 -10.76 15.66 -0.08
CA ARG A 263 -11.15 14.75 1.00
C ARG A 263 -11.10 15.44 2.37
N ALA A 264 -12.23 15.46 3.07
CA ALA A 264 -12.36 15.96 4.44
C ALA A 264 -11.48 15.19 5.44
N LEU A 265 -11.02 15.90 6.47
CA LEU A 265 -10.36 15.26 7.63
C LEU A 265 -11.40 14.51 8.46
N THR A 266 -11.10 13.29 8.89
CA THR A 266 -12.01 12.51 9.75
C THR A 266 -11.25 11.41 10.50
N ILE A 267 -11.95 10.63 11.32
CA ILE A 267 -11.39 9.60 12.18
C ILE A 267 -10.33 8.76 11.47
N GLY A 268 -9.18 8.60 12.14
CA GLY A 268 -8.04 7.83 11.67
C GLY A 268 -7.02 8.65 10.85
N ASP A 269 -7.36 9.86 10.41
CA ASP A 269 -6.37 10.78 9.84
C ASP A 269 -5.34 11.22 10.87
N ARG A 270 -4.13 11.47 10.40
CA ARG A 270 -3.02 11.93 11.22
C ARG A 270 -2.19 12.97 10.49
N GLY A 271 -1.40 13.72 11.25
CA GLY A 271 -0.35 14.60 10.75
C GLY A 271 -0.69 16.09 10.90
N PRO A 272 0.12 16.97 10.29
CA PRO A 272 0.09 18.41 10.53
C PRO A 272 -1.26 19.07 10.25
N ALA A 273 -2.00 18.58 9.26
CA ALA A 273 -3.33 19.10 8.95
C ALA A 273 -4.36 18.83 10.07
N VAL A 274 -4.24 17.69 10.75
CA VAL A 274 -5.10 17.36 11.90
C VAL A 274 -4.69 18.17 13.12
N LEU A 275 -3.38 18.35 13.34
CA LEU A 275 -2.87 19.19 14.42
C LEU A 275 -3.38 20.63 14.27
N ALA A 276 -3.28 21.21 13.07
CA ALA A 276 -3.79 22.54 12.78
C ALA A 276 -5.31 22.64 13.02
N LEU A 277 -6.07 21.59 12.66
CA LEU A 277 -7.50 21.49 12.96
C LEU A 277 -7.77 21.49 14.47
N GLN A 278 -7.05 20.67 15.25
CA GLN A 278 -7.23 20.58 16.70
C GLN A 278 -6.93 21.93 17.39
N MET A 279 -5.81 22.56 17.04
CA MET A 279 -5.45 23.89 17.54
C MET A 279 -6.52 24.94 17.21
N ALA A 280 -7.08 24.90 16.00
CA ALA A 280 -8.14 25.83 15.60
C ALA A 280 -9.46 25.56 16.33
N LEU A 281 -9.81 24.29 16.57
CA LEU A 281 -10.99 23.90 17.33
C LEU A 281 -10.89 24.35 18.79
N ASN A 282 -9.76 24.12 19.46
CA ASN A 282 -9.52 24.58 20.84
C ASN A 282 -9.70 26.10 20.95
N ARG A 283 -9.16 26.88 19.99
CA ARG A 283 -9.37 28.33 19.95
C ARG A 283 -10.83 28.73 19.71
N ALA A 284 -11.55 28.00 18.86
CA ALA A 284 -12.91 28.34 18.45
C ALA A 284 -13.98 27.91 19.46
N LEU A 285 -13.73 26.87 20.25
CA LEU A 285 -14.69 26.22 21.17
C LEU A 285 -14.39 26.42 22.65
N ALA A 286 -13.43 27.28 23.00
CA ALA A 286 -13.02 27.49 24.39
C ALA A 286 -14.24 27.65 25.33
N PRO A 287 -14.26 26.94 26.48
CA PRO A 287 -13.14 26.25 27.12
C PRO A 287 -13.00 24.75 26.77
N VAL A 288 -13.54 24.24 25.65
CA VAL A 288 -13.33 22.84 25.27
C VAL A 288 -11.85 22.62 24.91
N GLU A 289 -11.19 21.70 25.62
CA GLU A 289 -9.81 21.28 25.36
C GLU A 289 -9.79 19.83 24.85
N ILE A 290 -9.38 19.66 23.60
CA ILE A 290 -8.97 18.37 23.04
C ILE A 290 -7.44 18.32 22.91
N ASP A 291 -6.89 17.11 22.93
CA ASP A 291 -5.46 16.90 22.69
C ASP A 291 -5.04 17.40 21.30
N GLU A 292 -3.91 18.12 21.25
CA GLU A 292 -3.27 18.63 20.03
C GLU A 292 -2.14 17.67 19.60
N ASP A 293 -2.49 16.40 19.39
CA ASP A 293 -1.57 15.31 19.10
C ASP A 293 -1.41 15.01 17.60
N GLY A 294 -2.17 15.70 16.75
CA GLY A 294 -2.23 15.47 15.32
C GLY A 294 -2.92 14.17 14.92
N ILE A 295 -3.73 13.55 15.80
CA ILE A 295 -4.51 12.33 15.54
C ILE A 295 -6.00 12.64 15.59
N PHE A 296 -6.71 12.36 14.49
CA PHE A 296 -8.14 12.59 14.42
C PHE A 296 -8.85 11.44 15.13
N GLY A 297 -9.04 11.60 16.44
CA GLY A 297 -9.71 10.65 17.32
C GLY A 297 -11.21 10.93 17.49
N LYS A 298 -11.81 10.22 18.45
CA LYS A 298 -13.20 10.43 18.86
C LYS A 298 -13.43 11.84 19.41
N ASP A 299 -12.46 12.38 20.15
CA ASP A 299 -12.58 13.67 20.83
C ASP A 299 -12.46 14.81 19.81
N THR A 300 -11.53 14.71 18.85
CA THR A 300 -11.48 15.60 17.69
C THR A 300 -12.78 15.56 16.89
N ARG A 301 -13.38 14.37 16.66
CA ARG A 301 -14.68 14.27 15.99
C ARG A 301 -15.78 14.99 16.77
N ALA A 302 -15.83 14.82 18.08
CA ALA A 302 -16.80 15.48 18.94
C ALA A 302 -16.66 17.00 18.90
N ALA A 303 -15.42 17.51 18.92
CA ALA A 303 -15.14 18.93 18.75
C ALA A 303 -15.57 19.46 17.38
N VAL A 304 -15.30 18.72 16.28
CA VAL A 304 -15.80 19.11 14.95
C VAL A 304 -17.33 19.18 14.92
N LEU A 305 -18.03 18.20 15.51
CA LEU A 305 -19.49 18.22 15.61
C LEU A 305 -20.00 19.44 16.37
N ALA A 306 -19.38 19.77 17.51
CA ALA A 306 -19.74 20.94 18.30
C ALA A 306 -19.52 22.24 17.52
N PHE A 307 -18.39 22.37 16.83
CA PHE A 307 -18.11 23.52 15.97
C PHE A 307 -19.12 23.65 14.83
N GLN A 308 -19.41 22.55 14.13
CA GLN A 308 -20.40 22.54 13.06
C GLN A 308 -21.76 23.00 13.56
N ALA A 309 -22.22 22.48 14.70
CA ALA A 309 -23.48 22.88 15.32
C ALA A 309 -23.49 24.38 15.70
N GLN A 310 -22.42 24.89 16.31
CA GLN A 310 -22.32 26.31 16.69
C GLN A 310 -22.30 27.26 15.49
N ARG A 311 -21.79 26.81 14.34
CA ARG A 311 -21.69 27.59 13.10
C ARG A 311 -22.84 27.37 12.12
N GLY A 312 -23.83 26.54 12.47
CA GLY A 312 -24.95 26.21 11.58
C GLY A 312 -24.53 25.41 10.33
N LEU A 313 -23.41 24.70 10.40
CA LEU A 313 -22.95 23.77 9.35
C LEU A 313 -23.57 22.39 9.55
N THR A 314 -23.55 21.56 8.51
CA THR A 314 -23.98 20.15 8.63
C THR A 314 -23.12 19.41 9.67
N PRO A 315 -23.71 18.87 10.76
CA PRO A 315 -22.97 18.25 11.85
C PRO A 315 -22.63 16.78 11.54
N ASP A 316 -21.77 16.55 10.56
CA ASP A 316 -21.33 15.20 10.15
C ASP A 316 -20.05 14.73 10.88
N GLY A 317 -19.37 15.63 11.57
CA GLY A 317 -18.12 15.37 12.29
C GLY A 317 -16.90 15.28 11.38
N GLN A 318 -16.98 15.80 10.15
CA GLN A 318 -15.88 15.83 9.19
C GLN A 318 -15.26 17.23 9.10
N GLY A 319 -13.93 17.32 9.17
CA GLY A 319 -13.16 18.52 8.86
C GLY A 319 -13.14 18.76 7.36
N SER A 320 -14.31 19.04 6.78
CA SER A 320 -14.51 19.34 5.36
C SER A 320 -13.84 20.65 4.97
N GLY A 321 -13.75 20.93 3.66
CA GLY A 321 -13.20 22.20 3.18
C GLY A 321 -13.91 23.42 3.79
N VAL A 322 -15.23 23.34 3.95
CA VAL A 322 -16.06 24.38 4.57
C VAL A 322 -15.72 24.55 6.06
N VAL A 323 -15.52 23.45 6.80
CA VAL A 323 -15.10 23.52 8.21
C VAL A 323 -13.72 24.14 8.35
N LEU A 324 -12.77 23.75 7.49
CA LEU A 324 -11.40 24.30 7.51
C LEU A 324 -11.38 25.79 7.18
N GLU A 325 -12.17 26.23 6.19
CA GLU A 325 -12.33 27.64 5.84
C GLU A 325 -12.97 28.44 6.98
N ALA A 326 -14.04 27.91 7.60
CA ALA A 326 -14.68 28.55 8.75
C ALA A 326 -13.76 28.66 9.99
N LEU A 327 -12.70 27.85 10.05
CA LEU A 327 -11.65 27.88 11.08
C LEU A 327 -10.43 28.73 10.68
N GLY A 328 -10.41 29.32 9.47
CA GLY A 328 -9.30 30.12 8.96
C GLY A 328 -8.05 29.30 8.59
N LEU A 329 -8.22 28.04 8.20
CA LEU A 329 -7.14 27.12 7.82
C LEU A 329 -6.94 27.00 6.30
N LYS A 330 -7.67 27.79 5.51
CA LYS A 330 -7.60 27.82 4.04
C LYS A 330 -7.64 29.25 3.53
#